data_AF-A0A3M1SC82-F1
#
_entry.id   AF-A0A3M1SC82-F1
#
_cell.length_a   1.000
_cell.length_b   1.000
_cell.length_c   1.000
_cell.angle_alpha   90.00
_cell.angle_beta   90.00
_cell.angle_gamma   90.00
#
_symmetry.space_group_name_H-M   'P 1'
#
loop_
_entity.id
_entity.type
_entity.pdbx_description
1 polymer ?
#
loop_
_entity_poly.entity_id
_entity_poly.type
_entity_poly.pdbx_seq_one_letter_code
_entity_poly.pdbx_strand_id
1 'polypeptide(L)'
;MSEHFLIDDYDYDLPEELIAQEPLSERDKSRMMVLSKKDKTWKDDFFFNLPSYLTENDVIVFNNTKVFPARLIGHKKTGARIEIFLLREIQRNLWETLVRPARRVKTDTVIIFDSEITAIAVEKRDDGHCIFEFNIDGDIKEKLEQIGRVPLPPYIKREDLSEDRQRYQTVYAKVPGSIAAPTAGLHFTPTVLEKLDKNGVTCVEITLHVGYGTFEPVRVRELSRHSVS
;
A
#
# COMPACT_ATOMS: atom_id res chain seq x y z
N MET A 1 -14.38 20.88 26.17
CA MET A 1 -15.05 19.55 26.13
C MET A 1 -14.15 18.68 25.28
N SER A 2 -13.57 17.61 25.83
CA SER A 2 -12.82 16.65 25.02
C SER A 2 -13.84 15.93 24.13
N GLU A 3 -13.79 16.16 22.82
CA GLU A 3 -14.59 15.37 21.89
C GLU A 3 -14.08 13.93 21.94
N HIS A 4 -14.91 13.04 22.47
CA HIS A 4 -14.66 11.61 22.46
C HIS A 4 -15.15 11.07 21.11
N PHE A 5 -14.23 10.85 20.18
CA PHE A 5 -14.54 10.21 18.91
C PHE A 5 -14.62 8.69 19.11
N LEU A 6 -15.82 8.12 18.91
CA LEU A 6 -16.03 6.68 18.93
C LEU A 6 -15.89 6.12 17.52
N ILE A 7 -15.39 4.89 17.39
CA ILE A 7 -15.29 4.23 16.08
C ILE A 7 -16.65 4.12 15.38
N ASP A 8 -17.73 3.90 16.15
CA ASP A 8 -19.10 3.78 15.64
C ASP A 8 -19.62 5.09 15.01
N ASP A 9 -19.05 6.25 15.35
CA ASP A 9 -19.45 7.54 14.75
C ASP A 9 -19.01 7.66 13.27
N TYR A 10 -18.16 6.75 12.81
CA TYR A 10 -17.62 6.68 11.45
C TYR A 10 -18.11 5.45 10.68
N ASP A 11 -19.03 4.67 11.26
CA ASP A 11 -19.61 3.50 10.62
C ASP A 11 -20.65 3.89 9.57
N TYR A 12 -20.74 3.11 8.50
CA TYR A 12 -21.73 3.27 7.44
C TYR A 12 -21.94 1.95 6.70
N ASP A 13 -23.13 1.80 6.12
CA ASP A 13 -23.43 0.62 5.30
C ASP A 13 -22.64 0.67 3.98
N LEU A 14 -21.67 -0.24 3.84
CA LEU A 14 -20.88 -0.44 2.62
C LEU A 14 -21.10 -1.87 2.10
N PRO A 15 -22.02 -2.04 1.12
CA PRO A 15 -22.18 -3.32 0.44
C PRO A 15 -20.85 -3.81 -0.17
N GLU A 16 -20.50 -5.08 0.05
CA GLU A 16 -19.22 -5.65 -0.39
C GLU A 16 -19.01 -5.54 -1.91
N GLU A 17 -20.09 -5.60 -2.68
CA GLU A 17 -20.09 -5.46 -4.15
C GLU A 17 -19.65 -4.07 -4.64
N LEU A 18 -19.69 -3.06 -3.78
CA LEU A 18 -19.19 -1.72 -4.10
C LEU A 18 -17.68 -1.57 -3.84
N ILE A 19 -17.02 -2.57 -3.24
CA ILE A 19 -15.57 -2.60 -3.02
C ILE A 19 -14.89 -3.13 -4.28
N ALA A 20 -14.31 -2.22 -5.07
CA ALA A 20 -13.62 -2.56 -6.32
C ALA A 20 -12.50 -3.60 -6.10
N GLN A 21 -12.61 -4.74 -6.79
CA GLN A 21 -11.60 -5.81 -6.78
C GLN A 21 -10.56 -5.65 -7.91
N GLU A 22 -10.93 -4.91 -8.95
CA GLU A 22 -10.08 -4.61 -10.10
C GLU A 22 -10.20 -3.13 -10.45
N PRO A 23 -9.09 -2.46 -10.81
CA PRO A 23 -9.14 -1.09 -11.30
C PRO A 23 -9.73 -1.04 -12.70
N LEU A 24 -10.32 0.10 -13.07
CA LEU A 24 -10.71 0.38 -14.46
C LEU A 24 -9.50 0.31 -15.40
N SER A 25 -9.71 -0.14 -16.65
CA SER A 25 -8.67 -0.14 -17.68
C SER A 25 -8.04 1.25 -17.87
N GLU A 26 -8.86 2.30 -17.86
CA GLU A 26 -8.44 3.70 -17.84
C GLU A 26 -8.70 4.30 -16.45
N ARG A 27 -7.62 4.56 -15.71
CA ARG A 27 -7.67 4.96 -14.29
C ARG A 27 -8.34 6.33 -14.05
N ASP A 28 -8.27 7.24 -15.01
CA ASP A 28 -8.88 8.58 -14.95
C ASP A 28 -10.37 8.59 -15.36
N LYS A 29 -10.91 7.48 -15.88
CA LYS A 29 -12.37 7.29 -16.06
C LYS A 29 -13.09 6.88 -14.77
N SER A 30 -12.38 6.83 -13.66
CA SER A 30 -12.99 6.65 -12.34
C SER A 30 -13.95 7.81 -12.02
N ARG A 31 -15.05 7.48 -11.34
CA ARG A 31 -16.00 8.48 -10.83
C ARG A 31 -15.30 9.32 -9.76
N MET A 32 -15.63 10.60 -9.72
CA MET A 32 -15.15 11.57 -8.74
C MET A 32 -16.36 12.31 -8.17
N MET A 33 -16.56 12.24 -6.86
CA MET A 33 -17.56 13.07 -6.17
C MET A 33 -16.94 14.42 -5.84
N VAL A 34 -17.54 15.50 -6.33
CA VAL A 34 -17.12 16.87 -6.03
C VAL A 34 -18.04 17.43 -4.96
N LEU A 35 -17.51 17.64 -3.76
CA LEU A 35 -18.22 18.16 -2.60
C LEU A 35 -17.86 19.63 -2.36
N SER A 36 -18.84 20.53 -2.38
CA SER A 36 -18.68 21.91 -1.91
C SER A 36 -18.98 22.01 -0.42
N LYS A 37 -17.94 22.22 0.39
CA LYS A 37 -18.12 22.47 1.83
C LYS A 37 -18.89 23.76 2.12
N LYS A 38 -18.68 24.79 1.30
CA LYS A 38 -19.34 26.10 1.45
C LYS A 38 -20.83 26.00 1.19
N ASP A 39 -21.20 25.38 0.07
CA ASP A 39 -22.60 25.33 -0.39
C ASP A 39 -23.34 24.10 0.17
N LYS A 40 -22.62 23.17 0.80
CA LYS A 40 -23.14 21.88 1.30
C LYS A 40 -23.82 21.07 0.19
N THR A 41 -23.26 21.11 -1.01
CA THR A 41 -23.73 20.36 -2.18
C THR A 41 -22.68 19.38 -2.65
N TRP A 42 -23.10 18.34 -3.36
CA TRP A 42 -22.20 17.45 -4.08
C TRP A 42 -22.71 17.19 -5.49
N LYS A 43 -21.80 16.80 -6.38
CA LYS A 43 -22.12 16.30 -7.71
C LYS A 43 -21.18 15.17 -8.10
N ASP A 44 -21.67 14.31 -8.98
CA ASP A 44 -20.85 13.30 -9.65
C ASP A 44 -20.13 13.91 -10.85
N ASP A 45 -18.87 13.53 -11.03
CA ASP A 45 -18.06 13.82 -12.20
C ASP A 45 -17.09 12.65 -12.45
N PHE A 46 -16.12 12.82 -13.34
CA PHE A 46 -15.06 11.88 -13.62
C PHE A 46 -13.69 12.48 -13.30
N PHE A 47 -12.74 11.63 -12.91
CA PHE A 47 -11.42 12.08 -12.48
C PHE A 47 -10.64 12.83 -13.57
N PHE A 48 -10.82 12.47 -14.85
CA PHE A 48 -10.20 13.20 -15.97
C PHE A 48 -10.61 14.68 -16.07
N ASN A 49 -11.70 15.09 -15.39
CA ASN A 49 -12.14 16.47 -15.28
C ASN A 49 -11.54 17.22 -14.09
N LEU A 50 -10.79 16.56 -13.19
CA LEU A 50 -10.11 17.19 -12.05
C LEU A 50 -9.38 18.50 -12.44
N PRO A 51 -8.61 18.57 -13.55
CA PRO A 51 -7.90 19.81 -13.91
C PRO A 51 -8.81 21.02 -14.14
N SER A 52 -10.11 20.82 -14.46
CA SER A 52 -11.06 21.91 -14.66
C SER A 52 -11.51 22.59 -13.36
N TYR A 53 -11.23 21.97 -12.21
CA TYR A 53 -11.56 22.51 -10.89
C TYR A 53 -10.42 23.33 -10.29
N LEU A 54 -9.27 23.39 -10.97
CA LEU A 54 -8.04 23.98 -10.46
C LEU A 54 -7.59 25.10 -11.40
N THR A 55 -6.91 26.07 -10.81
CA THR A 55 -6.42 27.27 -11.45
C THR A 55 -4.91 27.41 -11.26
N GLU A 56 -4.31 28.39 -11.92
CA GLU A 56 -2.90 28.78 -11.76
C GLU A 56 -2.52 29.16 -10.31
N ASN A 57 -3.50 29.47 -9.46
CA ASN A 57 -3.27 29.81 -8.05
C ASN A 57 -3.32 28.59 -7.11
N ASP A 58 -3.58 27.39 -7.64
CA ASP A 58 -3.69 26.16 -6.86
C ASP A 58 -2.39 25.35 -6.90
N VAL A 59 -2.17 24.59 -5.81
CA VAL A 59 -1.02 23.68 -5.67
C VAL A 59 -1.54 22.27 -5.44
N ILE A 60 -1.07 21.31 -6.26
CA ILE A 60 -1.21 19.88 -5.95
C ILE A 60 0.09 19.35 -5.36
N VAL A 61 -0.02 18.68 -4.22
CA VAL A 61 1.09 17.99 -3.56
C VAL A 61 0.98 16.50 -3.83
N PHE A 62 1.98 15.94 -4.50
CA PHE A 62 2.06 14.52 -4.82
C PHE A 62 2.99 13.79 -3.84
N ASN A 63 2.60 12.59 -3.42
CA ASN A 63 3.52 11.66 -2.76
C ASN A 63 4.21 10.80 -3.83
N ASN A 64 5.50 11.04 -4.08
CA ASN A 64 6.29 10.38 -5.13
C ASN A 64 6.96 9.05 -4.67
N THR A 65 6.52 8.49 -3.54
CA THR A 65 6.96 7.18 -3.09
C THR A 65 6.67 6.10 -4.13
N LYS A 66 7.58 5.13 -4.24
CA LYS A 66 7.52 4.02 -5.17
C LYS A 66 7.39 2.71 -4.41
N VAL A 67 6.34 1.96 -4.75
CA VAL A 67 6.10 0.63 -4.20
C VAL A 67 7.16 -0.34 -4.73
N PHE A 68 7.71 -1.16 -3.84
CA PHE A 68 8.56 -2.29 -4.20
C PHE A 68 7.82 -3.62 -3.90
N PRO A 69 8.15 -4.73 -4.58
CA PRO A 69 7.45 -6.00 -4.44
C PRO A 69 7.81 -6.70 -3.10
N ALA A 70 7.26 -6.16 -2.01
CA ALA A 70 7.59 -6.51 -0.63
C ALA A 70 6.91 -7.80 -0.13
N ARG A 71 5.97 -8.38 -0.88
CA ARG A 71 5.27 -9.62 -0.50
C ARG A 71 6.02 -10.82 -1.05
N LEU A 72 6.50 -11.68 -0.18
CA LEU A 72 7.17 -12.94 -0.52
C LEU A 72 6.28 -14.13 -0.14
N ILE A 73 6.24 -15.14 -1.00
CA ILE A 73 5.55 -16.40 -0.73
C ILE A 73 6.59 -17.50 -0.68
N GLY A 74 6.69 -18.16 0.47
CA GLY A 74 7.59 -19.29 0.68
C GLY A 74 6.90 -20.45 1.37
N HIS A 75 7.65 -21.53 1.56
CA HIS A 75 7.17 -22.76 2.18
C HIS A 75 8.11 -23.23 3.28
N LYS A 76 7.54 -23.80 4.35
CA LYS A 76 8.32 -24.59 5.30
C LYS A 76 8.76 -25.89 4.64
N LYS A 77 9.77 -26.56 5.23
CA LYS A 77 10.12 -27.97 4.86
C LYS A 77 8.92 -28.93 4.90
N THR A 78 7.92 -28.64 5.73
CA THR A 78 6.68 -29.41 5.82
C THR A 78 5.67 -29.13 4.69
N GLY A 79 5.99 -28.27 3.73
CA GLY A 79 5.12 -27.83 2.63
C GLY A 79 4.15 -26.69 2.97
N ALA A 80 4.07 -26.28 4.24
CA ALA A 80 3.15 -25.23 4.67
C ALA A 80 3.53 -23.87 4.02
N ARG A 81 2.60 -23.28 3.25
CA ARG A 81 2.70 -21.93 2.68
C ARG A 81 2.77 -20.88 3.78
N ILE A 82 3.72 -19.97 3.66
CA ILE A 82 3.97 -18.82 4.54
C ILE A 82 4.17 -17.58 3.65
N GLU A 83 3.43 -16.53 3.95
CA GLU A 83 3.60 -15.22 3.34
C GLU A 83 4.37 -14.30 4.28
N ILE A 84 5.35 -13.58 3.73
CA ILE A 84 6.20 -12.64 4.45
C ILE A 84 6.10 -11.30 3.73
N PHE A 85 5.66 -10.27 4.44
CA PHE A 85 5.68 -8.89 3.97
C PHE A 85 6.88 -8.19 4.58
N LEU A 86 7.80 -7.71 3.74
CA LEU A 86 8.95 -6.93 4.18
C LEU A 86 8.48 -5.56 4.64
N LEU A 87 8.81 -5.19 5.88
CA LEU A 87 8.42 -3.91 6.47
C LEU A 87 9.58 -2.90 6.44
N ARG A 88 10.69 -3.29 7.06
CA ARG A 88 11.86 -2.43 7.24
C ARG A 88 13.12 -3.27 7.29
N GLU A 89 14.15 -2.83 6.59
CA GLU A 89 15.48 -3.40 6.71
C GLU A 89 16.14 -2.94 8.01
N ILE A 90 16.56 -3.87 8.86
CA ILE A 90 17.29 -3.59 10.10
C ILE A 90 18.79 -3.52 9.81
N GLN A 91 19.28 -4.49 9.02
CA GLN A 91 20.62 -4.55 8.46
C GLN A 91 20.54 -5.35 7.16
N ARG A 92 21.64 -5.40 6.38
CA ARG A 92 21.67 -6.17 5.13
C ARG A 92 21.15 -7.59 5.35
N ASN A 93 20.13 -7.97 4.57
CA ASN A 93 19.45 -9.27 4.64
C ASN A 93 18.75 -9.59 5.99
N LEU A 94 18.68 -8.67 6.95
CA LEU A 94 17.88 -8.82 8.17
C LEU A 94 16.71 -7.83 8.14
N TRP A 95 15.50 -8.36 8.16
CA TRP A 95 14.30 -7.57 7.94
C TRP A 95 13.30 -7.77 9.06
N GLU A 96 12.69 -6.66 9.46
CA GLU A 96 11.41 -6.68 10.13
C GLU A 96 10.31 -6.97 9.11
N THR A 97 9.42 -7.90 9.46
CA THR A 97 8.41 -8.45 8.55
C THR A 97 7.08 -8.67 9.24
N LEU A 98 6.01 -8.71 8.45
CA LEU A 98 4.72 -9.25 8.88
C LEU A 98 4.47 -10.61 8.23
N VAL A 99 4.04 -11.58 9.03
CA VAL A 99 3.93 -12.98 8.61
C VAL A 99 2.48 -13.47 8.59
N ARG A 100 2.11 -14.19 7.54
CA ARG A 100 0.79 -14.84 7.42
C ARG A 100 0.92 -16.30 6.96
N PRO A 101 0.40 -17.30 7.71
CA PRO A 101 -0.11 -17.22 9.07
C PRO A 101 1.01 -17.21 10.13
N ALA A 102 1.13 -16.14 10.91
CA ALA A 102 2.17 -15.99 11.95
C ALA A 102 2.22 -17.13 12.98
N ARG A 103 1.09 -17.76 13.30
CA ARG A 103 1.04 -18.91 14.23
C ARG A 103 1.89 -20.11 13.79
N ARG A 104 2.21 -20.22 12.50
CA ARG A 104 3.02 -21.32 11.93
C ARG A 104 4.53 -21.06 11.95
N VAL A 105 4.93 -19.85 12.35
CA VAL A 105 6.31 -19.41 12.46
C VAL A 105 6.67 -19.23 13.93
N LYS A 106 7.83 -19.77 14.29
CA LYS A 106 8.54 -19.61 15.56
C LYS A 106 9.99 -19.23 15.24
N THR A 107 10.75 -18.81 16.24
CA THR A 107 12.22 -18.70 16.11
C THR A 107 12.79 -20.00 15.52
N ASP A 108 13.83 -19.86 14.71
CA ASP A 108 14.52 -20.90 13.93
C ASP A 108 13.67 -21.56 12.83
N THR A 109 12.47 -21.04 12.55
CA THR A 109 11.67 -21.53 11.42
C THR A 109 12.33 -21.10 10.11
N VAL A 110 12.74 -22.08 9.31
CA VAL A 110 13.25 -21.88 7.96
C VAL A 110 12.10 -21.83 6.95
N ILE A 111 12.10 -20.77 6.14
CA ILE A 111 11.21 -20.56 5.00
C ILE A 111 12.04 -20.65 3.72
N ILE A 112 11.56 -21.42 2.76
CA ILE A 112 12.18 -21.66 1.46
C ILE A 112 11.35 -20.90 0.42
N PHE A 113 11.96 -19.98 -0.32
CA PHE A 113 11.29 -19.25 -1.40
C PHE A 113 11.59 -19.88 -2.76
N ASP A 114 12.84 -20.27 -2.98
CA ASP A 114 13.30 -21.05 -4.13
C ASP A 114 14.54 -21.89 -3.73
N SER A 115 15.31 -22.40 -4.70
CA SER A 115 16.51 -23.20 -4.46
C SER A 115 17.70 -22.42 -3.89
N GLU A 116 17.74 -21.10 -4.06
CA GLU A 116 18.87 -20.23 -3.73
C GLU A 116 18.56 -19.26 -2.58
N ILE A 117 17.27 -19.09 -2.25
CA ILE A 117 16.78 -18.10 -1.31
C ILE A 117 16.00 -18.78 -0.19
N THR A 118 16.55 -18.66 1.01
CA THR A 118 15.89 -19.09 2.25
C THR A 118 15.90 -17.96 3.26
N ALA A 119 15.02 -18.01 4.25
CA ALA A 119 15.09 -17.12 5.40
C ALA A 119 14.81 -17.86 6.70
N ILE A 120 15.47 -17.43 7.78
CA ILE A 120 15.32 -17.99 9.12
C ILE A 120 14.67 -16.91 9.99
N ALA A 121 13.60 -17.28 10.70
CA ALA A 121 13.01 -16.40 11.70
C ALA A 121 13.95 -16.33 12.91
N VAL A 122 14.63 -15.20 13.10
CA VAL A 122 15.55 -15.01 14.24
C VAL A 122 14.82 -14.54 15.49
N GLU A 123 13.68 -13.85 15.32
CA GLU A 123 12.87 -13.35 16.41
C GLU A 123 11.40 -13.35 15.99
N LYS A 124 10.53 -13.78 16.92
CA LYS A 124 9.08 -13.61 16.79
C LYS A 124 8.62 -12.52 17.73
N ARG A 125 7.88 -11.55 17.20
CA ARG A 125 7.22 -10.46 17.92
C ARG A 125 5.71 -10.66 17.92
N ASP A 126 5.01 -9.75 18.57
CA ASP A 126 3.56 -9.75 18.67
C ASP A 126 2.88 -9.34 17.34
N ASP A 127 1.57 -9.53 17.27
CA ASP A 127 0.71 -9.18 16.12
C ASP A 127 1.15 -9.72 14.74
N GLY A 128 1.98 -10.76 14.75
CA GLY A 128 2.48 -11.42 13.55
C GLY A 128 3.75 -10.81 12.97
N HIS A 129 4.37 -9.88 13.69
CA HIS A 129 5.70 -9.39 13.36
C HIS A 129 6.75 -10.47 13.62
N CYS A 130 7.70 -10.62 12.71
CA CYS A 130 8.89 -11.44 12.88
C CYS A 130 10.10 -10.73 12.30
N ILE A 131 11.27 -10.99 12.86
CA ILE A 131 12.54 -10.65 12.22
C ILE A 131 13.02 -11.88 11.45
N PHE A 132 13.29 -11.69 10.16
CA PHE A 132 13.87 -12.73 9.31
C PHE A 132 15.26 -12.33 8.84
N GLU A 133 16.18 -13.29 8.90
CA GLU A 133 17.46 -13.22 8.24
C GLU A 133 17.41 -14.03 6.94
N PHE A 134 17.65 -13.38 5.81
CA PHE A 134 17.68 -13.99 4.48
C PHE A 134 19.06 -14.56 4.20
N ASN A 135 19.10 -15.85 3.91
CA ASN A 135 20.29 -16.55 3.42
C ASN A 135 20.22 -16.65 1.90
N ILE A 136 21.06 -15.83 1.26
CA ILE A 136 21.12 -15.63 -0.19
C ILE A 136 22.52 -15.12 -0.57
N ASP A 137 22.97 -15.43 -1.79
CA ASP A 137 24.13 -14.74 -2.39
C ASP A 137 23.73 -13.33 -2.86
N GLY A 138 24.25 -12.30 -2.20
CA GLY A 138 23.95 -10.90 -2.51
C GLY A 138 23.03 -10.20 -1.50
N ASP A 139 22.22 -9.27 -1.99
CA ASP A 139 21.21 -8.53 -1.21
C ASP A 139 19.80 -8.95 -1.65
N ILE A 140 18.94 -9.30 -0.69
CA ILE A 140 17.55 -9.69 -0.97
C ILE A 140 16.81 -8.64 -1.81
N LYS A 141 17.10 -7.35 -1.65
CA LYS A 141 16.47 -6.26 -2.42
C LYS A 141 16.67 -6.41 -3.92
N GLU A 142 17.81 -6.92 -4.35
CA GLU A 142 18.13 -7.15 -5.77
C GLU A 142 17.29 -8.29 -6.37
N LYS A 143 16.78 -9.17 -5.51
CA LYS A 143 16.03 -10.37 -5.88
C LYS A 143 14.53 -10.20 -5.70
N LEU A 144 14.07 -9.14 -5.03
CA LEU A 144 12.64 -8.82 -4.87
C LEU A 144 11.94 -8.66 -6.22
N GLU A 145 12.60 -8.13 -7.25
CA GLU A 145 11.99 -8.05 -8.57
C GLU A 145 11.70 -9.44 -9.17
N GLN A 146 12.46 -10.47 -8.78
CA GLN A 146 12.29 -11.83 -9.30
C GLN A 146 11.26 -12.61 -8.48
N ILE A 147 11.39 -12.63 -7.15
CA ILE A 147 10.57 -13.48 -6.28
C ILE A 147 9.43 -12.73 -5.59
N GLY A 148 9.50 -11.42 -5.57
CA GLY A 148 8.54 -10.57 -4.90
C GLY A 148 7.24 -10.44 -5.67
N ARG A 149 6.18 -10.18 -4.91
CA ARG A 149 4.83 -9.96 -5.39
C ARG A 149 4.35 -8.59 -4.95
N VAL A 150 3.37 -8.07 -5.68
CA VAL A 150 2.76 -6.79 -5.32
C VAL A 150 1.95 -6.99 -4.04
N PRO A 151 2.21 -6.22 -2.97
CA PRO A 151 1.43 -6.27 -1.75
C PRO A 151 0.08 -5.55 -1.94
N LEU A 152 -0.86 -6.21 -2.61
CA LEU A 152 -2.21 -5.71 -2.75
C LEU A 152 -2.87 -5.52 -1.38
N PRO A 153 -3.70 -4.47 -1.19
CA PRO A 153 -4.45 -4.25 0.03
C PRO A 153 -5.29 -5.48 0.44
N PRO A 154 -5.47 -5.74 1.75
CA PRO A 154 -6.12 -6.96 2.24
C PRO A 154 -7.60 -7.10 1.84
N TYR A 155 -8.26 -6.01 1.44
CA TYR A 155 -9.65 -6.02 0.95
C TYR A 155 -9.77 -6.46 -0.52
N ILE A 156 -8.66 -6.55 -1.27
CA ILE A 156 -8.63 -7.10 -2.63
C ILE A 156 -8.45 -8.62 -2.52
N LYS A 157 -9.53 -9.38 -2.77
CA LYS A 157 -9.62 -10.83 -2.57
C LYS A 157 -9.19 -11.61 -3.82
N ARG A 158 -8.03 -11.28 -4.41
CA ARG A 158 -7.41 -12.00 -5.54
C ARG A 158 -5.88 -12.02 -5.43
N GLU A 159 -5.24 -12.94 -6.16
CA GLU A 159 -3.78 -12.89 -6.33
C GLU A 159 -3.38 -11.74 -7.25
N ASP A 160 -2.13 -11.28 -7.12
CA ASP A 160 -1.57 -10.25 -7.98
C ASP A 160 -1.30 -10.79 -9.39
N LEU A 161 -1.58 -9.94 -10.38
CA LEU A 161 -1.31 -10.15 -11.79
C LEU A 161 -0.01 -9.45 -12.17
N SER A 162 0.58 -9.84 -13.29
CA SER A 162 1.76 -9.16 -13.85
C SER A 162 1.52 -7.66 -14.06
N GLU A 163 0.29 -7.29 -14.46
CA GLU A 163 -0.14 -5.91 -14.66
C GLU A 163 -0.17 -5.09 -13.37
N ASP A 164 -0.41 -5.71 -12.21
CA ASP A 164 -0.46 -5.00 -10.93
C ASP A 164 0.89 -4.38 -10.58
N ARG A 165 2.02 -4.97 -11.02
CA ARG A 165 3.36 -4.40 -10.81
C ARG A 165 3.49 -3.02 -11.43
N GLN A 166 2.87 -2.81 -12.57
CA GLN A 166 2.86 -1.52 -13.25
C GLN A 166 1.71 -0.63 -12.75
N ARG A 167 0.53 -1.22 -12.50
CA ARG A 167 -0.69 -0.47 -12.23
C ARG A 167 -0.83 0.00 -10.78
N TYR A 168 -0.30 -0.76 -9.83
CA TYR A 168 -0.26 -0.43 -8.40
C TYR A 168 0.90 0.52 -8.09
N GLN A 169 0.97 1.57 -8.89
CA GLN A 169 1.96 2.63 -8.81
C GLN A 169 1.34 3.91 -9.38
N THR A 170 1.66 5.05 -8.79
CA THR A 170 1.34 6.35 -9.40
C THR A 170 2.26 6.60 -10.59
N VAL A 171 1.79 7.34 -11.59
CA VAL A 171 2.57 7.65 -12.80
C VAL A 171 3.78 8.55 -12.55
N TYR A 172 3.85 9.15 -11.35
CA TYR A 172 4.93 10.03 -10.89
C TYR A 172 5.78 9.40 -9.76
N ALA A 173 5.67 8.09 -9.51
CA ALA A 173 6.45 7.41 -8.50
C ALA A 173 7.95 7.37 -8.85
N LYS A 174 8.80 7.82 -7.92
CA LYS A 174 10.25 7.97 -8.13
C LYS A 174 11.08 7.29 -7.05
N VAL A 175 10.73 7.45 -5.77
CA VAL A 175 11.60 7.08 -4.64
C VAL A 175 11.17 5.74 -4.05
N PRO A 176 11.92 4.64 -4.26
CA PRO A 176 11.53 3.32 -3.75
C PRO A 176 11.55 3.28 -2.23
N GLY A 177 10.58 2.59 -1.63
CA GLY A 177 10.55 2.37 -0.18
C GLY A 177 9.15 2.15 0.41
N SER A 178 8.10 2.32 -0.39
CA SER A 178 6.72 2.03 0.04
C SER A 178 6.37 0.56 -0.10
N ILE A 179 5.51 0.10 0.80
CA ILE A 179 4.81 -1.19 0.66
C ILE A 179 3.41 -0.95 0.08
N ALA A 180 2.84 0.24 0.28
CA ALA A 180 1.56 0.61 -0.33
C ALA A 180 1.69 1.84 -1.23
N ALA A 181 0.93 1.85 -2.32
CA ALA A 181 0.84 3.01 -3.20
C ALA A 181 -0.08 4.07 -2.56
N PRO A 182 0.19 5.36 -2.76
CA PRO A 182 -0.79 6.42 -2.49
C PRO A 182 -2.03 6.23 -3.38
N THR A 183 -3.08 5.62 -2.83
CA THR A 183 -4.20 5.07 -3.63
C THR A 183 -4.98 6.14 -4.40
N ALA A 184 -5.22 7.31 -3.80
CA ALA A 184 -5.82 8.45 -4.51
C ALA A 184 -4.94 8.94 -5.68
N GLY A 185 -3.63 8.77 -5.58
CA GLY A 185 -2.69 9.08 -6.65
C GLY A 185 -2.78 8.14 -7.86
N LEU A 186 -3.37 6.96 -7.69
CA LEU A 186 -3.50 5.95 -8.76
C LEU A 186 -4.48 6.37 -9.86
N HIS A 187 -5.25 7.44 -9.68
CA HIS A 187 -6.19 7.92 -10.70
C HIS A 187 -5.52 8.86 -11.73
N PHE A 188 -4.34 9.40 -11.43
CA PHE A 188 -3.62 10.28 -12.35
C PHE A 188 -3.08 9.52 -13.56
N THR A 189 -3.28 10.10 -14.73
CA THR A 189 -2.67 9.68 -16.01
C THR A 189 -1.71 10.77 -16.50
N PRO A 190 -0.78 10.44 -17.42
CA PRO A 190 0.04 11.47 -18.07
C PRO A 190 -0.81 12.59 -18.69
N THR A 191 -1.95 12.24 -19.30
CA THR A 191 -2.89 13.21 -19.87
C THR A 191 -3.50 14.16 -18.83
N VAL A 192 -3.83 13.66 -17.63
CA VAL A 192 -4.31 14.53 -16.54
C VAL A 192 -3.19 15.46 -16.05
N LEU A 193 -1.97 14.96 -15.90
CA LEU A 193 -0.82 15.78 -15.50
C LEU A 193 -0.49 16.88 -16.52
N GLU A 194 -0.52 16.56 -17.81
CA GLU A 194 -0.34 17.54 -18.89
C GLU A 194 -1.42 18.63 -18.88
N LYS A 195 -2.67 18.29 -18.56
CA LYS A 195 -3.75 19.28 -18.43
C LYS A 195 -3.55 20.20 -17.23
N LEU A 196 -3.04 19.67 -16.12
CA LEU A 196 -2.70 20.49 -14.94
C LEU A 196 -1.61 21.50 -15.27
N ASP A 197 -0.55 21.05 -15.93
CA ASP A 197 0.55 21.91 -16.39
C ASP A 197 0.06 23.01 -17.35
N LYS A 198 -0.76 22.63 -18.34
CA LYS A 198 -1.39 23.60 -19.28
C LYS A 198 -2.29 24.63 -18.59
N ASN A 199 -2.93 24.26 -17.49
CA ASN A 199 -3.76 25.16 -16.68
C ASN A 199 -2.94 26.02 -15.71
N GLY A 200 -1.60 25.90 -15.72
CA GLY A 200 -0.71 26.63 -14.83
C GLY A 200 -0.72 26.15 -13.39
N VAL A 201 -1.32 24.99 -13.10
CA VAL A 201 -1.43 24.46 -11.73
C VAL A 201 -0.04 24.07 -11.22
N THR A 202 0.34 24.58 -10.05
CA THR A 202 1.64 24.27 -9.47
C THR A 202 1.63 22.84 -8.92
N CYS A 203 2.54 21.99 -9.41
CA CYS A 203 2.68 20.62 -8.95
C CYS A 203 3.97 20.46 -8.15
N VAL A 204 3.87 20.01 -6.90
CA VAL A 204 5.03 19.76 -6.03
C VAL A 204 5.03 18.32 -5.52
N GLU A 205 6.20 17.82 -5.16
CA GLU A 205 6.38 16.45 -4.71
C GLU A 205 6.94 16.39 -3.29
N ILE A 206 6.43 15.43 -2.51
CA ILE A 206 6.97 14.99 -1.23
C ILE A 206 7.22 13.49 -1.29
N THR A 207 8.09 12.98 -0.42
CA THR A 207 8.28 11.53 -0.25
C THR A 207 7.78 11.13 1.13
N LEU A 208 6.76 10.28 1.15
CA LEU A 208 6.30 9.59 2.36
C LEU A 208 6.17 8.09 2.06
N HIS A 209 7.07 7.29 2.62
CA HIS A 209 6.97 5.84 2.53
C HIS A 209 5.80 5.35 3.38
N VAL A 210 4.91 4.60 2.75
CA VAL A 210 3.72 4.03 3.38
C VAL A 210 4.05 2.61 3.81
N GLY A 211 4.05 2.39 5.13
CA GLY A 211 4.24 1.09 5.74
C GLY A 211 2.97 0.25 5.80
N TYR A 212 3.08 -0.96 6.35
CA TYR A 212 1.95 -1.87 6.49
C TYR A 212 0.86 -1.37 7.45
N GLY A 213 1.23 -0.54 8.44
CA GLY A 213 0.29 0.03 9.41
C GLY A 213 -0.91 0.75 8.77
N THR A 214 -0.80 1.19 7.50
CA THR A 214 -1.95 1.74 6.76
C THR A 214 -3.10 0.75 6.54
N PHE A 215 -2.85 -0.54 6.69
CA PHE A 215 -3.83 -1.62 6.55
C PHE A 215 -4.23 -2.25 7.89
N GLU A 216 -3.67 -1.78 9.00
CA GLU A 216 -4.05 -2.29 10.30
C GLU A 216 -5.44 -1.78 10.68
N PRO A 217 -6.35 -2.67 11.09
CA PRO A 217 -7.68 -2.26 11.51
C PRO A 217 -7.59 -1.52 12.85
N VAL A 218 -8.43 -0.50 13.02
CA VAL A 218 -8.65 0.12 14.32
C VAL A 218 -9.37 -0.89 15.23
N ARG A 219 -8.73 -1.31 16.31
CA ARG A 219 -9.26 -2.32 17.26
C ARG A 219 -9.80 -1.74 18.57
N VAL A 220 -9.77 -0.42 18.71
CA VAL A 220 -10.20 0.28 19.94
C VAL A 220 -11.49 1.04 19.69
N ARG A 221 -12.32 1.14 20.74
CA ARG A 221 -13.59 1.89 20.67
C ARG A 221 -13.39 3.39 20.65
N GLU A 222 -12.49 3.89 21.49
CA GLU A 222 -12.12 5.32 21.55
C GLU A 222 -10.91 5.57 20.65
N LEU A 223 -11.07 6.38 19.61
CA LEU A 223 -10.01 6.59 18.61
C LEU A 223 -8.73 7.21 19.18
N SER A 224 -8.85 8.02 20.25
CA SER A 224 -7.70 8.61 20.95
C SER A 224 -6.78 7.59 21.63
N ARG A 225 -7.25 6.34 21.79
CA ARG A 225 -6.45 5.24 22.35
C ARG A 225 -5.84 4.34 21.27
N HIS A 226 -6.09 4.64 19.99
CA HIS A 226 -5.53 3.85 18.90
C HIS A 226 -4.09 4.28 18.65
N SER A 227 -3.18 3.31 18.65
CA SER A 227 -1.81 3.47 18.19
C SER A 227 -1.58 2.62 16.96
N VAL A 228 -0.99 3.20 15.93
CA VAL A 228 -0.43 2.47 14.79
C VAL A 228 1.05 2.28 15.08
N SER A 229 1.51 1.03 15.15
CA SER A 229 2.91 0.67 15.41
C SER A 229 3.79 0.71 14.17
#